data_AF-A0A8T0RH98-F1
#
_entry.id   AF-A0A8T0RH98-F1
#
_cell.length_a   1.000
_cell.length_b   1.000
_cell.length_c   1.000
_cell.angle_alpha   90.00
_cell.angle_beta   90.00
_cell.angle_gamma   90.00
#
_symmetry.space_group_name_H-M   'P 1'
#
loop_
_entity.id
_entity.type
_entity.pdbx_description
1 polymer ?
#
loop_
_entity_poly.entity_id
_entity_poly.type
_entity_poly.pdbx_seq_one_letter_code
_entity_poly.pdbx_strand_id
1 'polypeptide(L)'
;MKLWPFLVLLVTLLSATASLPSEALNVRGHLLKSKTFLSPPIFLRPGSVSNKWYFDIAFPRGHLALKSFNAEVVDERGVPVPLHETYLHHWVAEPYFAVKEAAAAAAAGEAQKRSKGILNRNSGVCKNTLGQYYGLGSETRHTATWVPDPYGIEVGNPEAPPEGYEEKWLLNVHAIDTRGAADKLGCTECRCDLYNVTIDEHGRRIPEDYTGGLYCCYDETRCKVKEGFSDGEVRKVFLRYTVTWLDWSDAVLPVKIYIFDVTDRALLEGKSEPACKVEYQVEACSSENRANNDCVHVQATKQILPRGGDIVFGVAHQHSGGIAASLHGEVAGWHH
;
A
#
# COMPACT_ATOMS: atom_id res chain seq x y z
N MET A 1 22.20 66.78 -33.03
CA MET A 1 22.40 65.31 -33.04
C MET A 1 23.40 64.95 -31.95
N LYS A 2 22.94 64.45 -30.81
CA LYS A 2 23.78 63.91 -29.73
C LYS A 2 23.32 62.48 -29.49
N LEU A 3 24.17 61.51 -29.80
CA LEU A 3 23.96 60.09 -29.55
C LEU A 3 24.42 59.79 -28.13
N TRP A 4 23.55 59.13 -27.36
CA TRP A 4 23.80 58.65 -26.02
C TRP A 4 24.12 57.14 -26.13
N PRO A 5 25.19 56.60 -25.53
CA PRO A 5 25.40 55.17 -25.57
C PRO A 5 24.61 54.53 -24.42
N PHE A 6 23.67 53.65 -24.77
CA PHE A 6 23.08 52.71 -23.83
C PHE A 6 24.15 51.70 -23.40
N LEU A 7 24.48 51.72 -22.11
CA LEU A 7 25.33 50.72 -21.47
C LEU A 7 24.47 49.44 -21.28
N VAL A 8 24.70 48.43 -22.12
CA VAL A 8 24.06 47.11 -21.96
C VAL A 8 24.81 46.37 -20.85
N LEU A 9 24.17 46.24 -19.68
CA LEU A 9 24.66 45.45 -18.56
C LEU A 9 24.48 43.96 -18.89
N LEU A 10 25.55 43.30 -19.31
CA LEU A 10 25.56 41.85 -19.54
C LEU A 10 25.63 41.14 -18.18
N VAL A 11 24.47 40.72 -17.65
CA VAL A 11 24.42 39.84 -16.47
C VAL A 11 24.80 38.43 -16.93
N THR A 12 26.03 38.03 -16.69
CA THR A 12 26.45 36.63 -16.83
C THR A 12 25.80 35.81 -15.71
N LEU A 13 24.71 35.09 -16.01
CA LEU A 13 24.26 34.00 -15.17
C LEU A 13 25.33 32.90 -15.23
N LEU A 14 26.15 32.81 -14.18
CA LEU A 14 26.89 31.58 -13.90
C LEU A 14 25.87 30.53 -13.45
N SER A 15 25.37 29.75 -14.41
CA SER A 15 24.73 28.47 -14.15
C SER A 15 25.77 27.56 -13.53
N ALA A 16 25.84 27.51 -12.20
CA ALA A 16 26.53 26.45 -11.49
C ALA A 16 25.73 25.15 -11.69
N THR A 17 25.82 24.56 -12.88
CA THR A 17 25.50 23.16 -13.06
C THR A 17 26.60 22.41 -12.33
N ALA A 18 26.34 22.02 -11.07
CA ALA A 18 27.12 20.98 -10.43
C ALA A 18 27.00 19.77 -11.36
N SER A 19 28.07 19.47 -12.09
CA SER A 19 28.19 18.26 -12.87
C SER A 19 28.08 17.11 -11.88
N LEU A 20 26.91 16.50 -11.76
CA LEU A 20 26.76 15.23 -11.06
C LEU A 20 27.82 14.29 -11.67
N PRO A 21 28.64 13.62 -10.85
CA PRO A 21 29.64 12.70 -11.38
C PRO A 21 28.91 11.69 -12.26
N SER A 22 29.42 11.51 -13.48
CA SER A 22 28.86 10.59 -14.51
C SER A 22 28.62 9.17 -13.98
N GLU A 23 29.29 8.77 -12.91
CA GLU A 23 29.06 7.50 -12.20
C GLU A 23 27.66 7.38 -11.58
N ALA A 24 27.04 8.48 -11.14
CA ALA A 24 25.68 8.47 -10.57
C ALA A 24 24.60 8.16 -11.62
N LEU A 25 24.88 8.42 -12.91
CA LEU A 25 23.95 8.12 -14.01
C LEU A 25 24.11 6.69 -14.54
N ASN A 26 25.13 5.94 -14.10
CA ASN A 26 25.46 4.60 -14.61
C ASN A 26 25.19 3.45 -13.61
N VAL A 27 24.39 3.69 -12.56
CA VAL A 27 24.04 2.69 -11.53
C VAL A 27 23.05 1.62 -12.05
N ARG A 28 22.50 1.80 -13.26
CA ARG A 28 21.45 0.93 -13.83
C ARG A 28 21.88 -0.51 -14.17
N GLY A 29 23.17 -0.82 -14.30
CA GLY A 29 23.61 -2.07 -14.95
C GLY A 29 24.12 -3.18 -14.03
N HIS A 30 24.97 -2.86 -13.05
CA HIS A 30 25.83 -3.87 -12.40
C HIS A 30 25.57 -4.09 -10.90
N LEU A 31 24.81 -3.21 -10.23
CA LEU A 31 24.54 -3.33 -8.79
C LEU A 31 23.08 -3.66 -8.45
N LEU A 32 22.15 -3.49 -9.40
CA LEU A 32 20.73 -3.73 -9.19
C LEU A 32 20.44 -5.23 -9.08
N LYS A 33 19.96 -5.66 -7.92
CA LYS A 33 19.58 -7.04 -7.63
C LYS A 33 18.07 -7.18 -7.71
N SER A 34 17.60 -8.32 -8.21
CA SER A 34 16.17 -8.62 -8.25
C SER A 34 15.92 -10.09 -7.94
N LYS A 35 14.83 -10.37 -7.24
CA LYS A 35 14.41 -11.74 -6.93
C LYS A 35 12.90 -11.84 -6.84
N THR A 36 12.38 -12.92 -7.41
CA THR A 36 10.97 -13.28 -7.35
C THR A 36 10.74 -14.38 -6.31
N PHE A 37 9.64 -14.24 -5.58
CA PHE A 37 9.21 -15.14 -4.53
C PHE A 37 7.73 -15.48 -4.71
N LEU A 38 7.27 -16.51 -4.00
CA LEU A 38 5.86 -16.89 -3.89
C LEU A 38 5.45 -16.89 -2.43
N SER A 39 4.23 -16.44 -2.15
CA SER A 39 3.56 -16.70 -0.87
C SER A 39 3.35 -18.21 -0.68
N PRO A 40 2.94 -18.66 0.52
CA PRO A 40 2.27 -19.95 0.65
C PRO A 40 1.04 -20.06 -0.27
N PRO A 41 0.62 -21.29 -0.64
CA PRO A 41 -0.53 -21.49 -1.51
C PRO A 41 -1.84 -21.01 -0.86
N ILE A 42 -2.70 -20.42 -1.69
CA ILE A 42 -4.06 -20.02 -1.35
C ILE A 42 -5.01 -20.89 -2.16
N PHE A 43 -5.96 -21.53 -1.48
CA PHE A 43 -6.97 -22.38 -2.10
C PHE A 43 -8.30 -21.67 -2.13
N LEU A 44 -8.84 -21.44 -3.32
CA LEU A 44 -10.08 -20.70 -3.53
C LEU A 44 -11.07 -21.55 -4.33
N ARG A 45 -12.30 -21.65 -3.84
CA ARG A 45 -13.45 -22.12 -4.64
C ARG A 45 -14.29 -20.90 -5.07
N PRO A 46 -15.19 -21.03 -6.05
CA PRO A 46 -16.07 -19.93 -6.46
C PRO A 46 -16.73 -19.22 -5.26
N GLY A 47 -16.56 -17.90 -5.20
CA GLY A 47 -17.07 -17.03 -4.13
C GLY A 47 -16.20 -16.95 -2.87
N SER A 48 -15.20 -17.81 -2.69
CA SER A 48 -14.41 -17.81 -1.45
C SER A 48 -13.55 -16.56 -1.29
N VAL A 49 -13.47 -16.10 -0.05
CA VAL A 49 -12.56 -15.06 0.41
C VAL A 49 -11.40 -15.71 1.13
N SER A 50 -10.19 -15.27 0.81
CA SER A 50 -9.01 -15.55 1.60
C SER A 50 -8.38 -14.24 2.06
N ASN A 51 -8.20 -14.07 3.36
CA ASN A 51 -7.52 -12.93 3.96
C ASN A 51 -6.44 -13.45 4.93
N LYS A 52 -5.24 -13.70 4.40
CA LYS A 52 -4.17 -14.37 5.15
C LYS A 52 -3.05 -13.40 5.51
N TRP A 53 -2.43 -13.66 6.66
CA TRP A 53 -1.25 -12.94 7.14
C TRP A 53 -0.06 -13.89 7.16
N TYR A 54 0.95 -13.59 6.35
CA TYR A 54 2.20 -14.32 6.27
C TYR A 54 3.29 -13.52 6.98
N PHE A 55 3.81 -14.08 8.06
CA PHE A 55 4.93 -13.50 8.81
C PHE A 55 6.25 -14.10 8.33
N ASP A 56 7.32 -13.35 8.50
CA ASP A 56 8.68 -13.73 8.10
C ASP A 56 8.76 -14.24 6.65
N ILE A 57 8.16 -13.47 5.73
CA ILE A 57 8.13 -13.86 4.32
C ILE A 57 9.56 -13.96 3.76
N ALA A 58 9.71 -14.74 2.69
CA ALA A 58 10.95 -14.73 1.92
C ALA A 58 11.17 -13.32 1.35
N PHE A 59 12.24 -12.67 1.77
CA PHE A 59 12.54 -11.28 1.45
C PHE A 59 14.06 -11.10 1.40
N PRO A 60 14.62 -10.24 0.54
CA PRO A 60 16.06 -9.98 0.56
C PRO A 60 16.49 -9.46 1.94
N ARG A 61 17.64 -9.95 2.42
CA ARG A 61 18.17 -9.64 3.76
C ARG A 61 19.47 -8.84 3.64
N GLY A 62 19.81 -8.11 4.70
CA GLY A 62 20.93 -7.17 4.76
C GLY A 62 20.44 -5.73 4.87
N HIS A 63 21.38 -4.79 4.90
CA HIS A 63 21.07 -3.37 4.82
C HIS A 63 20.94 -2.97 3.36
N LEU A 64 19.71 -2.66 2.92
CA LEU A 64 19.37 -2.54 1.51
C LEU A 64 18.64 -1.23 1.22
N ALA A 65 18.77 -0.80 -0.02
CA ALA A 65 17.94 0.25 -0.61
C ALA A 65 16.92 -0.40 -1.55
N LEU A 66 15.66 -0.50 -1.13
CA LEU A 66 14.60 -1.01 -1.99
C LEU A 66 14.31 -0.01 -3.11
N LYS A 67 14.18 -0.55 -4.32
CA LYS A 67 13.92 0.18 -5.56
C LYS A 67 12.54 -0.11 -6.13
N SER A 68 12.05 -1.34 -6.00
CA SER A 68 10.66 -1.69 -6.35
C SER A 68 10.18 -2.95 -5.64
N PHE A 69 8.86 -3.04 -5.46
CA PHE A 69 8.16 -4.21 -4.95
C PHE A 69 6.87 -4.35 -5.76
N ASN A 70 6.84 -5.34 -6.64
CA ASN A 70 5.67 -5.62 -7.48
C ASN A 70 5.06 -6.96 -7.08
N ALA A 71 3.73 -7.07 -7.05
CA ALA A 71 3.06 -8.32 -6.76
C ALA A 71 1.85 -8.57 -7.66
N GLU A 72 1.53 -9.85 -7.85
CA GLU A 72 0.44 -10.30 -8.70
C GLU A 72 0.00 -11.72 -8.29
N VAL A 73 -1.30 -12.01 -8.41
CA VAL A 73 -1.81 -13.37 -8.19
C VAL A 73 -1.54 -14.24 -9.42
N VAL A 74 -0.94 -15.41 -9.20
CA VAL A 74 -0.62 -16.40 -10.25
C VAL A 74 -1.18 -17.78 -9.94
N ASP A 75 -1.39 -18.59 -10.97
CA ASP A 75 -1.74 -20.01 -10.85
C ASP A 75 -0.51 -20.88 -10.51
N GLU A 76 -0.71 -22.20 -10.36
CA GLU A 76 0.36 -23.16 -10.07
C GLU A 76 1.47 -23.22 -11.12
N ARG A 77 1.21 -22.74 -12.34
CA ARG A 77 2.19 -22.68 -13.43
C ARG A 77 2.86 -21.32 -13.52
N GLY A 78 2.56 -20.40 -12.59
CA GLY A 78 3.08 -19.04 -12.58
C GLY A 78 2.40 -18.10 -13.58
N VAL A 79 1.25 -18.49 -14.15
CA VAL A 79 0.48 -17.67 -15.08
C VAL A 79 -0.35 -16.66 -14.29
N PRO A 80 -0.29 -15.36 -14.61
CA PRO A 80 -1.15 -14.36 -13.99
C PRO A 80 -2.63 -14.69 -14.07
N VAL A 81 -3.32 -14.57 -12.95
CA VAL A 81 -4.76 -14.78 -12.87
C VAL A 81 -5.50 -13.49 -13.28
N PRO A 82 -6.55 -13.56 -14.11
CA PRO A 82 -7.38 -12.40 -14.41
C PRO A 82 -8.14 -11.89 -13.18
N LEU A 83 -8.18 -10.56 -12.99
CA LEU A 83 -8.87 -9.94 -11.84
C LEU A 83 -10.38 -10.24 -11.79
N HIS A 84 -10.99 -10.51 -12.96
CA HIS A 84 -12.41 -10.88 -13.05
C HIS A 84 -12.72 -12.32 -12.64
N GLU A 85 -11.69 -13.12 -12.33
CA GLU A 85 -11.80 -14.46 -11.76
C GLU A 85 -11.32 -14.52 -10.31
N THR A 86 -10.16 -13.92 -10.02
CA THR A 86 -9.67 -13.74 -8.66
C THR A 86 -9.29 -12.29 -8.48
N TYR A 87 -10.12 -11.58 -7.73
CA TYR A 87 -9.89 -10.20 -7.40
C TYR A 87 -8.95 -10.10 -6.21
N LEU A 88 -7.77 -9.52 -6.41
CA LEU A 88 -6.82 -9.25 -5.32
C LEU A 88 -7.27 -7.97 -4.61
N HIS A 89 -8.18 -8.08 -3.64
CA HIS A 89 -8.72 -6.91 -2.96
C HIS A 89 -7.61 -6.02 -2.37
N HIS A 90 -6.58 -6.60 -1.77
CA HIS A 90 -5.34 -5.90 -1.42
C HIS A 90 -4.20 -6.89 -1.13
N TRP A 91 -2.96 -6.37 -1.12
CA TRP A 91 -1.77 -7.13 -0.73
C TRP A 91 -0.83 -6.27 0.12
N VAL A 92 -1.05 -6.15 1.42
CA VAL A 92 -0.22 -5.23 2.23
C VAL A 92 1.14 -5.84 2.56
N ALA A 93 2.23 -5.14 2.24
CA ALA A 93 3.57 -5.49 2.71
C ALA A 93 4.09 -4.46 3.73
N GLU A 94 4.62 -4.96 4.84
CA GLU A 94 5.04 -4.14 5.97
C GLU A 94 6.23 -4.76 6.73
N PRO A 95 7.25 -3.98 7.12
CA PRO A 95 8.28 -4.45 8.03
C PRO A 95 7.78 -4.48 9.48
N TYR A 96 8.36 -5.36 10.28
CA TYR A 96 8.13 -5.40 11.73
C TYR A 96 9.38 -5.92 12.44
N PHE A 97 9.58 -5.50 13.68
CA PHE A 97 10.64 -5.97 14.53
C PHE A 97 10.17 -7.20 15.32
N ALA A 98 10.77 -8.35 15.03
CA ALA A 98 10.51 -9.61 15.72
C ALA A 98 11.54 -9.84 16.83
N VAL A 99 11.15 -10.48 17.92
CA VAL A 99 12.10 -10.92 18.96
C VAL A 99 13.05 -11.96 18.36
N LYS A 100 14.36 -11.78 18.54
CA LYS A 100 15.38 -12.74 18.09
C LYS A 100 15.15 -14.10 18.74
N GLU A 101 15.34 -15.20 18.01
CA GLU A 101 15.09 -16.56 18.51
C GLU A 101 15.83 -16.87 19.83
N ALA A 102 17.09 -16.41 19.96
CA ALA A 102 17.86 -16.56 21.20
C ALA A 102 17.24 -15.83 22.41
N ALA A 103 16.58 -14.70 22.18
CA ALA A 103 15.87 -13.94 23.21
C ALA A 103 14.48 -14.56 23.50
N ALA A 104 13.82 -15.14 22.50
CA ALA A 104 12.56 -15.88 22.68
C ALA A 104 12.77 -17.15 23.51
N ALA A 105 13.90 -17.85 23.34
CA ALA A 105 14.26 -19.03 24.12
C ALA A 105 14.57 -18.71 25.60
N ALA A 106 15.06 -17.50 25.91
CA ALA A 106 15.34 -17.06 27.27
C ALA A 106 14.08 -16.65 28.06
N ALA A 107 12.96 -16.37 27.37
CA ALA A 107 11.72 -15.84 27.94
C ALA A 107 10.64 -16.89 28.23
N ALA A 108 10.97 -18.19 28.20
CA ALA A 108 10.00 -19.29 28.25
C ALA A 108 9.19 -19.34 29.57
N GLY A 109 8.04 -18.68 29.56
CA GLY A 109 6.90 -18.80 30.48
C GLY A 109 5.59 -18.64 29.71
N GLU A 110 4.55 -19.37 30.10
CA GLU A 110 3.35 -19.72 29.32
C GLU A 110 2.44 -18.57 28.79
N ALA A 111 2.83 -17.30 28.89
CA ALA A 111 2.05 -16.17 28.38
C ALA A 111 2.29 -15.83 26.90
N GLN A 112 3.23 -16.51 26.22
CA GLN A 112 3.84 -16.00 24.99
C GLN A 112 3.36 -16.68 23.70
N LYS A 113 2.03 -16.83 23.52
CA LYS A 113 1.42 -17.14 22.20
C LYS A 113 1.03 -15.89 21.39
N ARG A 114 1.36 -14.68 21.88
CA ARG A 114 1.04 -13.40 21.22
C ARG A 114 2.06 -12.27 21.49
N SER A 115 3.38 -12.54 21.55
CA SER A 115 4.34 -11.41 21.47
C SER A 115 4.38 -10.93 20.02
N LYS A 116 3.33 -10.19 19.61
CA LYS A 116 3.22 -9.52 18.32
C LYS A 116 4.45 -8.62 18.21
N GLY A 117 5.30 -8.85 17.20
CA GLY A 117 6.44 -7.98 16.95
C GLY A 117 6.01 -6.52 16.80
N ILE A 118 6.97 -5.60 16.90
CA ILE A 118 6.71 -4.16 16.82
C ILE A 118 6.56 -3.79 15.35
N LEU A 119 5.38 -3.38 14.91
CA LEU A 119 5.14 -2.98 13.53
C LEU A 119 5.97 -1.73 13.18
N ASN A 120 6.77 -1.81 12.11
CA ASN A 120 7.60 -0.71 11.62
C ASN A 120 6.80 0.07 10.56
N ARG A 121 5.92 0.94 11.06
CA ARG A 121 4.94 1.70 10.27
C ARG A 121 5.61 2.78 9.41
N ASN A 122 4.90 3.27 8.38
CA ASN A 122 5.36 4.41 7.60
C ASN A 122 5.45 5.73 8.43
N SER A 123 5.96 6.79 7.80
CA SER A 123 6.24 8.09 8.46
C SER A 123 5.09 9.10 8.36
N GLY A 124 3.96 8.74 7.74
CA GLY A 124 2.82 9.62 7.54
C GLY A 124 1.90 9.75 8.76
N VAL A 125 0.94 10.69 8.67
CA VAL A 125 -0.03 10.93 9.75
C VAL A 125 -0.97 9.74 9.95
N CYS A 126 -1.22 8.96 8.88
CA CYS A 126 -2.09 7.79 8.92
C CYS A 126 -1.39 6.52 9.43
N LYS A 127 -0.12 6.57 9.85
CA LYS A 127 0.68 5.38 10.18
C LYS A 127 0.04 4.40 11.18
N ASN A 128 -0.86 4.85 12.05
CA ASN A 128 -1.51 3.99 13.04
C ASN A 128 -2.70 3.20 12.45
N THR A 129 -3.34 3.72 11.40
CA THR A 129 -4.47 3.08 10.70
C THR A 129 -4.00 2.40 9.41
N LEU A 130 -3.16 3.08 8.64
CA LEU A 130 -2.63 2.69 7.33
C LEU A 130 -1.10 2.67 7.42
N GLY A 131 -0.55 1.57 7.94
CA GLY A 131 0.87 1.44 8.29
C GLY A 131 1.80 0.94 7.20
N GLN A 132 1.22 0.38 6.13
CA GLN A 132 1.88 -0.36 5.08
C GLN A 132 2.92 0.44 4.29
N TYR A 133 3.86 -0.29 3.70
CA TYR A 133 4.85 0.25 2.76
C TYR A 133 4.39 0.06 1.31
N TYR A 134 3.73 -1.07 1.01
CA TYR A 134 3.25 -1.41 -0.34
C TYR A 134 1.87 -2.07 -0.32
N GLY A 135 1.25 -2.07 -1.52
CA GLY A 135 0.22 -3.03 -1.93
C GLY A 135 -1.21 -2.77 -1.44
N LEU A 136 -1.70 -1.59 -1.81
CA LEU A 136 -3.00 -1.06 -1.40
C LEU A 136 -4.22 -1.75 -2.08
N GLY A 137 -4.08 -2.34 -3.27
CA GLY A 137 -5.20 -2.98 -3.99
C GLY A 137 -4.85 -3.60 -5.33
N SER A 138 -5.84 -4.22 -5.99
CA SER A 138 -5.75 -4.76 -7.37
C SER A 138 -5.33 -3.69 -8.38
N GLU A 139 -5.66 -2.45 -8.09
CA GLU A 139 -5.41 -1.26 -8.91
C GLU A 139 -3.91 -0.90 -8.93
N THR A 140 -3.11 -1.51 -8.06
CA THR A 140 -1.65 -1.44 -8.11
C THR A 140 -1.03 -2.44 -9.09
N ARG A 141 -1.83 -3.36 -9.66
CA ARG A 141 -1.32 -4.35 -10.63
C ARG A 141 -0.77 -3.64 -11.85
N HIS A 142 0.51 -3.88 -12.14
CA HIS A 142 1.28 -3.23 -13.21
C HIS A 142 1.51 -1.72 -13.01
N THR A 143 1.22 -1.17 -11.83
CA THR A 143 1.61 0.19 -11.47
C THR A 143 3.10 0.21 -11.11
N ALA A 144 3.87 1.09 -11.75
CA ALA A 144 5.30 1.19 -11.50
C ALA A 144 5.56 1.62 -10.06
N THR A 145 6.24 0.80 -9.26
CA THR A 145 6.64 1.15 -7.89
C THR A 145 8.10 1.60 -7.82
N TRP A 146 8.66 2.10 -8.93
CA TRP A 146 10.08 2.38 -9.06
C TRP A 146 10.48 3.65 -8.30
N VAL A 147 11.40 3.52 -7.36
CA VAL A 147 12.05 4.65 -6.69
C VAL A 147 13.23 5.11 -7.55
N PRO A 148 13.27 6.36 -8.06
CA PRO A 148 14.36 6.85 -8.91
C PRO A 148 15.68 6.98 -8.14
N ASP A 149 16.81 6.95 -8.84
CA ASP A 149 18.11 7.28 -8.24
C ASP A 149 18.21 8.79 -7.96
N PRO A 150 18.98 9.21 -6.93
CA PRO A 150 19.78 8.40 -6.00
C PRO A 150 18.97 7.85 -4.80
N TYR A 151 17.65 7.88 -4.86
CA TYR A 151 16.79 7.57 -3.73
C TYR A 151 16.58 6.06 -3.51
N GLY A 152 16.30 5.66 -2.28
CA GLY A 152 15.92 4.29 -1.94
C GLY A 152 15.14 4.21 -0.63
N ILE A 153 14.24 3.24 -0.52
CA ILE A 153 13.58 2.93 0.76
C ILE A 153 14.55 2.05 1.56
N GLU A 154 15.08 2.61 2.65
CA GLU A 154 16.02 1.93 3.53
C GLU A 154 15.34 0.81 4.31
N VAL A 155 15.91 -0.39 4.27
CA VAL A 155 15.44 -1.56 5.02
C VAL A 155 16.61 -2.36 5.57
N GLY A 156 16.35 -3.12 6.63
CA GLY A 156 17.37 -3.97 7.27
C GLY A 156 18.57 -3.22 7.82
N ASN A 157 18.42 -1.94 8.15
CA ASN A 157 19.44 -1.18 8.89
C ASN A 157 19.63 -1.85 10.28
N PRO A 158 20.86 -2.30 10.62
CA PRO A 158 21.11 -3.01 11.88
C PRO A 158 20.87 -2.18 13.14
N GLU A 159 20.84 -0.84 13.03
CA GLU A 159 20.61 0.09 14.13
C GLU A 159 19.12 0.43 14.33
N ALA A 160 18.25 0.08 13.38
CA ALA A 160 16.83 0.43 13.45
C ALA A 160 16.01 -0.41 14.46
N PRO A 161 16.17 -1.75 14.55
CA PRO A 161 15.46 -2.56 15.54
C PRO A 161 15.90 -2.24 16.98
N PRO A 162 15.00 -2.26 17.97
CA PRO A 162 15.37 -2.23 19.38
C PRO A 162 16.27 -3.41 19.77
N GLU A 163 17.00 -3.28 20.89
CA GLU A 163 17.81 -4.38 21.42
C GLU A 163 16.98 -5.64 21.64
N GLY A 164 17.50 -6.80 21.18
CA GLY A 164 16.79 -8.07 21.22
C GLY A 164 15.83 -8.32 20.05
N TYR A 165 15.69 -7.38 19.12
CA TYR A 165 14.83 -7.51 17.94
C TYR A 165 15.60 -7.52 16.62
N GLU A 166 14.98 -8.09 15.60
CA GLU A 166 15.44 -8.07 14.20
C GLU A 166 14.30 -7.66 13.26
N GLU A 167 14.63 -7.03 12.13
CA GLU A 167 13.62 -6.69 11.12
C GLU A 167 13.21 -7.93 10.32
N LYS A 168 11.91 -8.17 10.26
CA LYS A 168 11.24 -9.13 9.40
C LYS A 168 10.15 -8.44 8.59
N TRP A 169 9.65 -9.14 7.58
CA TRP A 169 8.61 -8.62 6.71
C TRP A 169 7.37 -9.49 6.80
N LEU A 170 6.22 -8.84 6.87
CA LEU A 170 4.92 -9.48 6.78
C LEU A 170 4.25 -9.12 5.47
N LEU A 171 3.36 -10.02 5.03
CA LEU A 171 2.51 -9.84 3.87
C LEU A 171 1.09 -10.22 4.27
N ASN A 172 0.13 -9.33 4.09
CA ASN A 172 -1.28 -9.64 4.13
C ASN A 172 -1.82 -9.75 2.71
N VAL A 173 -2.56 -10.81 2.40
CA VAL A 173 -3.13 -11.04 1.08
C VAL A 173 -4.63 -11.28 1.22
N HIS A 174 -5.42 -10.34 0.69
CA HIS A 174 -6.87 -10.46 0.62
C HIS A 174 -7.29 -10.68 -0.83
N ALA A 175 -7.76 -11.90 -1.13
CA ALA A 175 -8.19 -12.32 -2.46
C ALA A 175 -9.59 -12.93 -2.44
N ILE A 176 -10.40 -12.59 -3.44
CA ILE A 176 -11.78 -13.03 -3.59
C ILE A 176 -11.91 -13.76 -4.92
N ASP A 177 -12.38 -15.00 -4.89
CA ASP A 177 -12.73 -15.73 -6.11
C ASP A 177 -14.11 -15.27 -6.61
N THR A 178 -14.11 -14.55 -7.73
CA THR A 178 -15.31 -13.95 -8.31
C THR A 178 -15.89 -14.81 -9.44
N ARG A 179 -15.36 -16.02 -9.67
CA ARG A 179 -15.95 -16.97 -10.62
C ARG A 179 -17.34 -17.35 -10.14
N GLY A 180 -18.32 -17.28 -11.03
CA GLY A 180 -19.71 -17.62 -10.70
C GLY A 180 -20.41 -16.69 -9.72
N ALA A 181 -19.80 -15.58 -9.28
CA ALA A 181 -20.43 -14.63 -8.36
C ALA A 181 -21.79 -14.14 -8.91
N ALA A 182 -22.78 -14.06 -8.02
CA ALA A 182 -24.11 -13.55 -8.35
C ALA A 182 -24.06 -12.06 -8.70
N ASP A 183 -23.24 -11.31 -7.96
CA ASP A 183 -22.92 -9.89 -8.19
C ASP A 183 -21.42 -9.71 -7.98
N LYS A 184 -20.65 -9.62 -9.07
CA LYS A 184 -19.19 -9.49 -9.01
C LYS A 184 -18.76 -8.21 -8.31
N LEU A 185 -19.38 -7.08 -8.64
CA LEU A 185 -19.01 -5.79 -8.09
C LEU A 185 -19.33 -5.75 -6.60
N GLY A 186 -20.53 -6.21 -6.22
CA GLY A 186 -20.89 -6.30 -4.81
C GLY A 186 -19.99 -7.23 -4.00
N CYS A 187 -19.50 -8.34 -4.59
CA CYS A 187 -18.48 -9.16 -3.93
C CYS A 187 -17.19 -8.37 -3.70
N THR A 188 -16.68 -7.67 -4.72
CA THR A 188 -15.42 -6.92 -4.62
C THR A 188 -15.52 -5.71 -3.68
N GLU A 189 -16.71 -5.14 -3.50
CA GLU A 189 -17.04 -4.08 -2.54
C GLU A 189 -17.40 -4.63 -1.15
N CYS A 190 -17.32 -5.95 -0.95
CA CYS A 190 -17.59 -6.60 0.32
C CYS A 190 -19.02 -6.35 0.87
N ARG A 191 -20.02 -6.23 -0.01
CA ARG A 191 -21.42 -5.97 0.38
C ARG A 191 -21.99 -7.10 1.25
N CYS A 192 -22.43 -6.78 2.46
CA CYS A 192 -22.77 -7.76 3.49
C CYS A 192 -23.89 -8.72 3.10
N ASP A 193 -24.87 -8.25 2.31
CA ASP A 193 -25.99 -9.05 1.83
C ASP A 193 -25.57 -10.20 0.89
N LEU A 194 -24.36 -10.15 0.34
CA LEU A 194 -23.79 -11.21 -0.50
C LEU A 194 -22.98 -12.24 0.28
N TYR A 195 -22.55 -11.96 1.51
CA TYR A 195 -21.71 -12.88 2.30
C TYR A 195 -22.50 -13.69 3.32
N ASN A 196 -23.75 -13.30 3.60
CA ASN A 196 -24.64 -13.98 4.55
C ASN A 196 -23.99 -14.17 5.95
N VAL A 197 -23.31 -13.13 6.42
CA VAL A 197 -22.67 -13.08 7.74
C VAL A 197 -23.33 -12.02 8.63
N THR A 198 -23.36 -12.27 9.93
CA THR A 198 -23.91 -11.34 10.93
C THR A 198 -22.94 -11.07 12.08
N ILE A 199 -21.81 -11.77 12.11
CA ILE A 199 -20.75 -11.69 13.10
C ILE A 199 -19.43 -11.47 12.34
N ASP A 200 -18.61 -10.54 12.80
CA ASP A 200 -17.30 -10.24 12.21
C ASP A 200 -16.20 -11.23 12.62
N GLU A 201 -15.00 -11.07 12.07
CA GLU A 201 -13.83 -11.92 12.37
C GLU A 201 -13.40 -11.90 13.85
N HIS A 202 -13.88 -10.93 14.62
CA HIS A 202 -13.58 -10.78 16.04
C HIS A 202 -14.69 -11.32 16.95
N GLY A 203 -15.74 -11.92 16.37
CA GLY A 203 -16.87 -12.45 17.12
C GLY A 203 -17.88 -11.39 17.56
N ARG A 204 -17.85 -10.19 16.96
CA ARG A 204 -18.76 -9.08 17.29
C ARG A 204 -19.91 -9.05 16.28
N ARG A 205 -21.11 -8.68 16.74
CA ARG A 205 -22.25 -8.48 15.84
C ARG A 205 -21.97 -7.32 14.89
N ILE A 206 -22.19 -7.55 13.61
CA ILE A 206 -22.09 -6.52 12.57
C ILE A 206 -23.27 -5.56 12.75
N PRO A 207 -23.04 -4.23 12.85
CA PRO A 207 -24.10 -3.24 12.93
C PRO A 207 -25.06 -3.32 11.74
N GLU A 208 -26.35 -3.05 11.97
CA GLU A 208 -27.37 -3.15 10.91
C GLU A 208 -27.21 -2.08 9.82
N ASP A 209 -26.57 -0.96 10.15
CA ASP A 209 -26.22 0.13 9.24
C ASP A 209 -24.87 -0.08 8.52
N TYR A 210 -24.14 -1.15 8.85
CA TYR A 210 -22.92 -1.54 8.15
C TYR A 210 -23.26 -2.41 6.93
N THR A 211 -23.30 -1.78 5.75
CA THR A 211 -23.84 -2.42 4.53
C THR A 211 -22.77 -3.11 3.66
N GLY A 212 -21.50 -2.79 3.86
CA GLY A 212 -20.39 -3.42 3.15
C GLY A 212 -19.04 -3.02 3.71
N GLY A 213 -18.05 -3.89 3.54
CA GLY A 213 -16.67 -3.65 3.94
C GLY A 213 -16.01 -4.83 4.66
N LEU A 214 -14.89 -4.54 5.33
CA LEU A 214 -14.02 -5.54 5.95
C LEU A 214 -14.72 -6.45 6.98
N TYR A 215 -15.76 -5.99 7.68
CA TYR A 215 -16.47 -6.84 8.65
C TYR A 215 -17.29 -7.95 7.99
N CYS A 216 -17.60 -7.82 6.70
CA CYS A 216 -18.43 -8.78 5.97
C CYS A 216 -17.63 -9.73 5.07
N CYS A 217 -16.39 -9.38 4.74
CA CYS A 217 -15.53 -10.10 3.81
C CYS A 217 -14.19 -10.43 4.45
N TYR A 218 -14.23 -11.18 5.54
CA TYR A 218 -13.04 -11.68 6.22
C TYR A 218 -12.68 -13.10 5.72
N ASP A 219 -11.57 -13.64 6.23
CA ASP A 219 -11.05 -14.94 5.81
C ASP A 219 -12.09 -16.05 5.93
N GLU A 220 -12.10 -16.97 4.96
CA GLU A 220 -12.99 -18.14 4.89
C GLU A 220 -14.49 -17.83 4.68
N THR A 221 -14.88 -16.54 4.63
CA THR A 221 -16.22 -16.16 4.16
C THR A 221 -16.41 -16.48 2.68
N ARG A 222 -17.66 -16.44 2.23
CA ARG A 222 -18.01 -16.78 0.86
C ARG A 222 -19.07 -15.83 0.31
N CYS A 223 -18.70 -15.13 -0.76
CA CYS A 223 -19.65 -14.35 -1.54
C CYS A 223 -20.65 -15.26 -2.27
N LYS A 224 -21.89 -14.79 -2.38
CA LYS A 224 -22.97 -15.47 -3.08
C LYS A 224 -22.59 -15.75 -4.54
N VAL A 225 -22.75 -17.01 -4.94
CA VAL A 225 -22.56 -17.48 -6.31
C VAL A 225 -23.90 -17.87 -6.94
N LYS A 226 -23.93 -17.90 -8.28
CA LYS A 226 -25.06 -18.41 -9.06
C LYS A 226 -25.25 -19.91 -8.82
N GLU A 227 -26.49 -20.37 -8.98
CA GLU A 227 -26.81 -21.80 -8.89
C GLU A 227 -25.93 -22.61 -9.88
N GLY A 228 -25.44 -23.77 -9.44
CA GLY A 228 -24.52 -24.61 -10.20
C GLY A 228 -23.04 -24.24 -10.11
N PHE A 229 -22.67 -23.11 -9.48
CA PHE A 229 -21.26 -22.73 -9.24
C PHE A 229 -20.76 -23.08 -7.82
N SER A 230 -21.67 -23.45 -6.91
CA SER A 230 -21.34 -23.71 -5.50
C SER A 230 -20.30 -24.81 -5.30
N ASP A 231 -20.25 -25.79 -6.20
CA ASP A 231 -19.33 -26.94 -6.15
C ASP A 231 -18.21 -26.84 -7.19
N GLY A 232 -17.98 -25.64 -7.74
CA GLY A 232 -16.95 -25.45 -8.75
C GLY A 232 -15.53 -25.72 -8.23
N GLU A 233 -14.66 -26.09 -9.16
CA GLU A 233 -13.26 -26.48 -8.94
C GLU A 233 -12.49 -25.49 -8.03
N VAL A 234 -11.81 -26.07 -7.03
CA VAL A 234 -10.88 -25.35 -6.18
C VAL A 234 -9.65 -25.01 -7.01
N ARG A 235 -9.34 -23.71 -7.11
CA ARG A 235 -8.08 -23.24 -7.69
C ARG A 235 -7.04 -23.10 -6.58
N LYS A 236 -5.80 -23.43 -6.89
CA LYS A 236 -4.65 -23.05 -6.07
C LYS A 236 -3.92 -21.90 -6.74
N VAL A 237 -3.73 -20.82 -5.98
CA VAL A 237 -3.07 -19.61 -6.44
C VAL A 237 -2.01 -19.17 -5.43
N PHE A 238 -1.16 -18.25 -5.85
CA PHE A 238 -0.10 -17.67 -5.04
C PHE A 238 -0.04 -16.18 -5.28
N LEU A 239 0.36 -15.39 -4.27
CA LEU A 239 0.91 -14.07 -4.56
C LEU A 239 2.36 -14.25 -4.99
N ARG A 240 2.65 -13.97 -6.26
CA ARG A 240 4.01 -13.81 -6.76
C ARG A 240 4.44 -12.38 -6.53
N TYR A 241 5.60 -12.19 -5.93
CA TYR A 241 6.17 -10.85 -5.77
C TYR A 241 7.64 -10.80 -6.17
N THR A 242 8.02 -9.68 -6.79
CA THR A 242 9.38 -9.40 -7.24
C THR A 242 9.88 -8.16 -6.54
N VAL A 243 10.98 -8.32 -5.81
CA VAL A 243 11.66 -7.23 -5.10
C VAL A 243 12.92 -6.87 -5.88
N THR A 244 13.17 -5.57 -6.05
CA THR A 244 14.38 -5.06 -6.68
C THR A 244 15.06 -4.09 -5.72
N TRP A 245 16.37 -4.22 -5.55
CA TRP A 245 17.12 -3.47 -4.54
C TRP A 245 18.58 -3.26 -4.93
N LEU A 246 19.24 -2.35 -4.20
CA LEU A 246 20.69 -2.19 -4.15
C LEU A 246 21.17 -2.54 -2.74
N ASP A 247 22.44 -2.92 -2.62
CA ASP A 247 23.08 -2.91 -1.30
C ASP A 247 23.17 -1.47 -0.80
N TRP A 248 22.97 -1.27 0.50
CA TRP A 248 23.06 0.07 1.07
C TRP A 248 24.49 0.64 0.95
N SER A 249 24.58 1.94 0.67
CA SER A 249 25.82 2.70 0.67
C SER A 249 25.52 4.18 0.94
N ASP A 250 26.53 4.95 1.31
CA ASP A 250 26.41 6.39 1.57
C ASP A 250 26.01 7.21 0.34
N ALA A 251 26.00 6.60 -0.85
CA ALA A 251 25.52 7.21 -2.08
C ALA A 251 23.98 7.19 -2.21
N VAL A 252 23.28 6.37 -1.41
CA VAL A 252 21.81 6.28 -1.44
C VAL A 252 21.20 7.35 -0.55
N LEU A 253 20.22 8.09 -1.07
CA LEU A 253 19.41 9.00 -0.28
C LEU A 253 18.15 8.28 0.25
N PRO A 254 17.99 8.08 1.59
CA PRO A 254 16.82 7.45 2.14
C PRO A 254 15.57 8.28 1.87
N VAL A 255 14.49 7.63 1.43
CA VAL A 255 13.15 8.22 1.40
C VAL A 255 12.30 7.69 2.54
N LYS A 256 11.33 8.51 2.95
CA LYS A 256 10.30 8.13 3.91
C LYS A 256 8.98 7.95 3.19
N ILE A 257 8.24 6.91 3.55
CA ILE A 257 6.92 6.64 3.00
C ILE A 257 5.89 7.44 3.81
N TYR A 258 5.00 8.13 3.11
CA TYR A 258 3.88 8.85 3.70
C TYR A 258 2.59 8.34 3.06
N ILE A 259 1.61 7.99 3.88
CA ILE A 259 0.24 7.73 3.42
C ILE A 259 -0.64 8.90 3.84
N PHE A 260 -1.37 9.42 2.84
CA PHE A 260 -2.38 10.45 2.97
C PHE A 260 -3.75 9.84 2.71
N ASP A 261 -4.75 10.30 3.45
CA ASP A 261 -6.11 9.77 3.38
C ASP A 261 -7.11 10.94 3.33
N VAL A 262 -7.96 10.94 2.31
CA VAL A 262 -8.99 11.96 2.10
C VAL A 262 -10.04 11.98 3.22
N THR A 263 -10.16 10.91 4.01
CA THR A 263 -11.07 10.85 5.16
C THR A 263 -10.52 11.54 6.40
N ASP A 264 -9.22 11.80 6.47
CA ASP A 264 -8.59 12.51 7.57
C ASP A 264 -8.91 14.00 7.51
N ARG A 265 -10.08 14.40 8.04
CA ARG A 265 -10.53 15.79 8.08
C ARG A 265 -10.16 16.50 9.39
N ALA A 266 -9.30 15.91 10.22
CA ALA A 266 -8.98 16.40 11.55
C ALA A 266 -8.59 17.89 11.55
N LEU A 267 -7.67 18.28 10.67
CA LEU A 267 -7.23 19.67 10.53
C LEU A 267 -8.37 20.61 10.13
N LEU A 268 -9.23 20.19 9.19
CA LEU A 268 -10.37 20.99 8.73
C LEU A 268 -11.45 21.14 9.82
N GLU A 269 -11.50 20.19 10.75
CA GLU A 269 -12.43 20.17 11.89
C GLU A 269 -11.83 20.78 13.17
N GLY A 270 -10.60 21.32 13.11
CA GLY A 270 -9.91 21.89 14.27
C GLY A 270 -9.47 20.85 15.32
N LYS A 271 -9.32 19.59 14.92
CA LYS A 271 -8.84 18.49 15.77
C LYS A 271 -7.34 18.28 15.56
N SER A 272 -6.64 17.90 16.64
CA SER A 272 -5.20 17.63 16.61
C SER A 272 -4.86 16.22 16.14
N GLU A 273 -5.75 15.25 16.37
CA GLU A 273 -5.49 13.84 16.08
C GLU A 273 -5.99 13.44 14.68
N PRO A 274 -5.15 12.78 13.85
CA PRO A 274 -5.57 12.28 12.55
C PRO A 274 -6.75 11.32 12.64
N ALA A 275 -7.68 11.42 11.68
CA ALA A 275 -8.90 10.64 11.60
C ALA A 275 -8.93 9.74 10.35
N CYS A 276 -7.78 9.16 9.98
CA CYS A 276 -7.67 8.27 8.83
C CYS A 276 -8.50 6.99 9.03
N LYS A 277 -9.09 6.48 7.95
CA LYS A 277 -9.97 5.31 7.92
C LYS A 277 -9.49 4.28 6.89
N VAL A 278 -9.76 3.02 7.16
CA VAL A 278 -9.54 1.92 6.20
C VAL A 278 -10.60 1.95 5.10
N GLU A 279 -11.83 2.32 5.46
CA GLU A 279 -13.00 2.36 4.58
C GLU A 279 -13.90 3.55 4.94
N TYR A 280 -14.63 4.05 3.95
CA TYR A 280 -15.66 5.06 4.14
C TYR A 280 -16.80 4.83 3.15
N GLN A 281 -18.01 5.23 3.55
CA GLN A 281 -19.20 5.10 2.71
C GLN A 281 -19.16 6.10 1.57
N VAL A 282 -19.39 5.62 0.35
CA VAL A 282 -19.77 6.44 -0.80
C VAL A 282 -21.25 6.22 -1.05
N GLU A 283 -22.03 7.31 -1.01
CA GLU A 283 -23.48 7.22 -1.21
C GLU A 283 -23.83 6.81 -2.64
N ALA A 284 -24.87 5.98 -2.77
CA ALA A 284 -25.37 5.60 -4.08
C ALA A 284 -25.94 6.83 -4.81
N CYS A 285 -25.58 6.97 -6.10
CA CYS A 285 -26.09 8.11 -6.89
C CYS A 285 -27.62 8.06 -7.02
N SER A 286 -28.29 9.15 -6.67
CA SER A 286 -29.74 9.30 -6.77
C SER A 286 -30.22 9.27 -8.24
N SER A 287 -31.50 8.97 -8.46
CA SER A 287 -32.08 9.01 -9.81
C SER A 287 -31.99 10.39 -10.45
N GLU A 288 -32.14 11.45 -9.66
CA GLU A 288 -32.00 12.85 -10.09
C GLU A 288 -30.56 13.15 -10.51
N ASN A 289 -29.57 12.82 -9.66
CA ASN A 289 -28.16 13.04 -9.98
C ASN A 289 -27.74 12.23 -11.22
N ARG A 290 -28.26 11.01 -11.39
CA ARG A 290 -28.04 10.22 -12.62
C ARG A 290 -28.59 10.92 -13.86
N ALA A 291 -29.76 11.54 -13.79
CA ALA A 291 -30.34 12.28 -14.92
C ALA A 291 -29.49 13.51 -15.32
N ASN A 292 -28.81 14.11 -14.34
CA ASN A 292 -27.96 15.29 -14.54
C ASN A 292 -26.47 14.97 -14.77
N ASN A 293 -26.08 13.69 -14.77
CA ASN A 293 -24.68 13.22 -14.77
C ASN A 293 -23.84 13.68 -13.56
N ASP A 294 -24.46 14.00 -12.44
CA ASP A 294 -23.82 14.47 -11.20
C ASP A 294 -23.59 13.32 -10.19
N CYS A 295 -23.03 12.21 -10.68
CA CYS A 295 -22.80 10.99 -9.88
C CYS A 295 -21.36 10.85 -9.34
N VAL A 296 -20.57 11.92 -9.38
CA VAL A 296 -19.18 11.87 -8.92
C VAL A 296 -19.12 12.31 -7.45
N HIS A 297 -18.71 11.38 -6.58
CA HIS A 297 -18.38 11.72 -5.20
C HIS A 297 -16.95 12.26 -5.12
N VAL A 298 -16.78 13.45 -4.54
CA VAL A 298 -15.47 14.08 -4.36
C VAL A 298 -15.22 14.29 -2.88
N GLN A 299 -14.05 13.84 -2.43
CA GLN A 299 -13.55 14.07 -1.08
C GLN A 299 -12.17 14.71 -1.16
N ALA A 300 -11.92 15.68 -0.29
CA ALA A 300 -10.64 16.37 -0.19
C ALA A 300 -10.28 16.61 1.27
N THR A 301 -8.98 16.63 1.54
CA THR A 301 -8.45 17.03 2.85
C THR A 301 -7.20 17.89 2.70
N LYS A 302 -6.76 18.46 3.82
CA LYS A 302 -5.48 19.14 3.98
C LYS A 302 -4.74 18.52 5.15
N GLN A 303 -3.44 18.31 4.98
CA GLN A 303 -2.57 17.80 6.02
C GLN A 303 -1.31 18.66 6.11
N ILE A 304 -0.80 18.82 7.33
CA ILE A 304 0.44 19.56 7.59
C ILE A 304 1.56 18.54 7.74
N LEU A 305 2.59 18.66 6.92
CA LEU A 305 3.80 17.87 7.07
C LEU A 305 4.70 18.53 8.14
N PRO A 306 5.21 17.76 9.11
CA PRO A 306 6.03 18.30 10.19
C PRO A 306 7.38 18.81 9.70
N ARG A 307 7.84 18.34 8.54
CA ARG A 307 9.06 18.78 7.85
C ARG A 307 8.76 18.87 6.36
N GLY A 308 9.27 19.93 5.72
CA GLY A 308 9.28 20.04 4.26
C GLY A 308 10.21 19.01 3.62
N GLY A 309 10.11 18.85 2.31
CA GLY A 309 10.95 17.95 1.53
C GLY A 309 10.43 17.79 0.09
N ASP A 310 11.20 17.08 -0.72
CA ASP A 310 10.84 16.80 -2.10
C ASP A 310 9.95 15.55 -2.20
N ILE A 311 8.92 15.62 -3.05
CA ILE A 311 8.15 14.45 -3.45
C ILE A 311 8.93 13.73 -4.55
N VAL A 312 9.60 12.65 -4.16
CA VAL A 312 10.39 11.83 -5.09
C VAL A 312 9.49 11.02 -6.03
N PHE A 313 8.41 10.48 -5.48
CA PHE A 313 7.46 9.60 -6.17
C PHE A 313 6.14 9.56 -5.39
N GLY A 314 5.02 9.44 -6.08
CA GLY A 314 3.70 9.33 -5.48
C GLY A 314 2.74 8.55 -6.35
N VAL A 315 1.82 7.83 -5.71
CA VAL A 315 0.78 7.04 -6.37
C VAL A 315 -0.54 7.33 -5.66
N ALA A 316 -1.59 7.53 -6.43
CA ALA A 316 -2.94 7.52 -5.90
C ALA A 316 -3.46 6.09 -5.85
N HIS A 317 -4.02 5.70 -4.71
CA HIS A 317 -4.74 4.44 -4.57
C HIS A 317 -6.23 4.70 -4.60
N GLN A 318 -6.93 4.00 -5.47
CA GLN A 318 -8.38 4.03 -5.60
C GLN A 318 -8.88 2.61 -5.82
N HIS A 319 -10.06 2.31 -5.30
CA HIS A 319 -10.73 1.05 -5.59
C HIS A 319 -11.57 1.15 -6.88
N SER A 320 -12.18 0.03 -7.28
CA SER A 320 -13.18 -0.03 -8.35
C SER A 320 -14.16 1.15 -8.30
N GLY A 321 -14.29 1.88 -9.42
CA GLY A 321 -15.10 3.08 -9.53
C GLY A 321 -14.35 4.41 -9.32
N GLY A 322 -13.08 4.36 -8.88
CA GLY A 322 -12.19 5.53 -8.85
C GLY A 322 -11.92 6.09 -10.24
N ILE A 323 -11.95 7.42 -10.37
CA ILE A 323 -11.80 8.11 -11.66
C ILE A 323 -10.52 8.96 -11.69
N ALA A 324 -10.25 9.72 -10.62
CA ALA A 324 -9.12 10.64 -10.56
C ALA A 324 -8.71 10.97 -9.13
N ALA A 325 -7.44 11.29 -8.93
CA ALA A 325 -6.88 11.83 -7.71
C ALA A 325 -5.82 12.88 -8.03
N SER A 326 -5.66 13.85 -7.14
CA SER A 326 -4.62 14.87 -7.25
C SER A 326 -4.02 15.18 -5.89
N LEU A 327 -2.74 15.52 -5.89
CA LEU A 327 -2.01 16.00 -4.72
C LEU A 327 -1.48 17.39 -5.04
N HIS A 328 -1.74 18.34 -4.14
CA HIS A 328 -1.32 19.72 -4.27
C HIS A 328 -0.52 20.11 -3.03
N GLY A 329 0.62 20.78 -3.24
CA GLY A 329 1.44 21.32 -2.16
C GLY A 329 1.39 22.84 -2.14
N GLU A 330 1.37 23.43 -0.94
CA GLU A 330 1.54 24.85 -0.70
C GLU A 330 2.65 25.04 0.33
N VAL A 331 3.62 25.91 0.04
CA VAL A 331 4.66 26.28 1.02
C VAL A 331 4.10 27.41 1.85
N ALA A 332 3.67 27.11 3.07
CA ALA A 332 3.32 28.14 4.04
C ALA A 332 4.61 28.86 4.46
N GLY A 333 4.89 30.01 3.84
CA GLY A 333 5.95 30.90 4.25
C GLY A 333 5.66 31.40 5.66
N TRP A 334 6.51 31.03 6.62
CA TRP A 334 6.52 31.70 7.91
C TRP A 334 7.10 33.09 7.69
N HIS A 335 6.23 34.09 7.54
CA HIS A 335 6.62 35.48 7.71
C HIS A 335 6.90 35.69 9.20
N HIS A 336 8.18 35.74 9.54
CA HIS A 336 8.65 36.29 10.81
C HIS A 336 8.57 37.81 10.81
#